data_AF-A0A971R276-F1
#
_entry.id   AF-A0A971R276-F1
#
_cell.length_a   1.000
_cell.length_b   1.000
_cell.length_c   1.000
_cell.angle_alpha   90.00
_cell.angle_beta   90.00
_cell.angle_gamma   90.00
#
_symmetry.space_group_name_H-M   'P 1'
#
loop_
_entity.id
_entity.type
_entity.pdbx_description
1 polymer ?
#
loop_
_entity_poly.entity_id
_entity_poly.type
_entity_poly.pdbx_seq_one_letter_code
_entity_poly.pdbx_strand_id
1 'polypeptide(L)'
;MKTLSYIAESILLWGVLPLWILSGSASGIGVLAVAGLVTAVVSAAFSLYSTLVAFYWTGKFPGLLTVQNQTVTSGPYRFIRQPLYVGYSLFLLGVVLLSGKYLFLVLWAGICCCLLLYTLFIEKKLVDRDERYAKYRETVPLLLPGRGKYIPFDFTRCVPWLFIATSLVVKFLVLVLLPSKVKNARVLKERKPFIIALAHQTHYDGPLLFYSTWRYIRFVGTAIYVDRMKLLRNFGTIPVKRYTIDTSAIRQMLSTIKEGIPLGIAPEAARSWDGKFLSVKKEIWKLFKMLKTPIIPVKFYGIQRLWPRWAGIFSPGFSTVEFGDPVQPDDPEMERKISDFLSKEDPTFDKPYRSYRHIERLIWRCPSCGKVGSIESFRRGFSCNSCGKSWNRPSVNEVIELHEKIKPGNMGLSFPVKDRVFFRGEEVDGLIMEDSAMIGDFSLKYSDIKNSSIEKSIEPVFGTADEMVIFKSNSSALMWQEIIDFQIKFRLKRGDYHTDLWG
;
A
#
# COMPACT_ATOMS: atom_id res chain seq x y z
N MET A 1 -19.18 -24.41 1.26
CA MET A 1 -18.69 -25.79 1.44
C MET A 1 -17.21 -25.85 1.86
N LYS A 2 -16.24 -25.36 1.08
CA LYS A 2 -14.80 -25.45 1.46
C LYS A 2 -14.40 -24.67 2.72
N THR A 3 -14.97 -23.48 2.96
CA THR A 3 -14.68 -22.68 4.17
C THR A 3 -15.10 -23.40 5.46
N LEU A 4 -16.25 -24.06 5.42
CA LEU A 4 -16.76 -24.85 6.55
C LEU A 4 -15.88 -26.07 6.83
N SER A 5 -15.32 -26.71 5.79
CA SER A 5 -14.39 -27.82 6.01
C SER A 5 -13.11 -27.35 6.69
N TYR A 6 -12.52 -26.21 6.29
CA TYR A 6 -11.33 -25.67 6.95
C TYR A 6 -11.59 -25.34 8.43
N ILE A 7 -12.76 -24.76 8.74
CA ILE A 7 -13.14 -24.42 10.12
C ILE A 7 -13.34 -25.69 10.93
N ALA A 8 -14.11 -26.66 10.43
CA ALA A 8 -14.34 -27.94 11.11
C ALA A 8 -13.03 -28.69 11.35
N GLU A 9 -12.17 -28.76 10.33
CA GLU A 9 -10.84 -29.36 10.42
C GLU A 9 -9.98 -28.67 11.49
N SER A 10 -9.97 -27.33 11.51
CA SER A 10 -9.21 -26.57 12.49
C SER A 10 -9.72 -26.81 13.92
N ILE A 11 -11.04 -26.78 14.12
CA ILE A 11 -11.66 -27.03 15.45
C ILE A 11 -11.33 -28.44 15.94
N LEU A 12 -11.46 -29.44 15.08
CA LEU A 12 -11.21 -30.84 15.44
C LEU A 12 -9.74 -31.08 15.79
N LEU A 13 -8.82 -30.65 14.91
CA LEU A 13 -7.40 -30.95 15.03
C LEU A 13 -6.68 -30.10 16.07
N TRP A 14 -7.03 -28.81 16.18
CA TRP A 14 -6.35 -27.86 17.06
C TRP A 14 -7.10 -27.60 18.37
N GLY A 15 -8.37 -27.99 18.47
CA GLY A 15 -9.19 -27.82 19.68
C GLY A 15 -9.57 -29.15 20.32
N VAL A 16 -10.44 -29.92 19.67
CA VAL A 16 -11.06 -31.13 20.26
C VAL A 16 -10.03 -32.20 20.60
N LEU A 17 -9.16 -32.56 19.65
CA LEU A 17 -8.17 -33.62 19.87
C LEU A 17 -7.18 -33.26 21.00
N PRO A 18 -6.57 -32.05 21.02
CA PRO A 18 -5.70 -31.65 22.14
C PRO A 18 -6.42 -31.65 23.50
N LEU A 19 -7.65 -31.15 23.57
CA LEU A 19 -8.43 -31.14 24.80
C LEU A 19 -8.75 -32.56 25.28
N TRP A 20 -9.03 -33.47 24.37
CA TRP A 20 -9.24 -34.88 24.71
C TRP A 20 -7.97 -35.55 25.24
N ILE A 21 -6.81 -35.30 24.62
CA ILE A 21 -5.51 -35.82 25.10
C ILE A 21 -5.20 -35.32 26.52
N LEU A 22 -5.51 -34.04 26.79
CA LEU A 22 -5.32 -33.42 28.10
C LEU A 22 -6.40 -33.84 29.12
N SER A 23 -7.53 -34.39 28.69
CA SER A 23 -8.60 -34.78 29.61
C SER A 23 -8.12 -35.83 30.61
N GLY A 24 -8.37 -35.60 31.90
CA GLY A 24 -7.92 -36.47 32.98
C GLY A 24 -6.38 -36.53 33.14
N SER A 25 -5.64 -35.46 32.82
CA SER A 25 -4.23 -35.33 33.17
C SER A 25 -4.06 -34.95 34.65
N ALA A 26 -3.15 -35.62 35.37
CA ALA A 26 -2.82 -35.25 36.75
C ALA A 26 -1.97 -33.96 36.77
N SER A 27 -2.31 -33.05 37.69
CA SER A 27 -1.75 -31.71 37.85
C SER A 27 -0.32 -31.71 38.44
N GLY A 28 0.65 -32.27 37.74
CA GLY A 28 2.06 -32.23 38.12
C GLY A 28 2.89 -31.39 37.15
N ILE A 29 3.49 -30.28 37.63
CA ILE A 29 4.44 -29.48 36.83
C ILE A 29 5.81 -30.15 36.88
N GLY A 30 5.96 -31.25 36.13
CA GLY A 30 7.26 -31.91 35.91
C GLY A 30 8.06 -31.25 34.78
N VAL A 31 9.37 -31.52 34.72
CA VAL A 31 10.25 -31.04 33.63
C VAL A 31 9.70 -31.39 32.24
N LEU A 32 9.11 -32.57 32.08
CA LEU A 32 8.49 -33.01 30.83
C LEU A 32 7.23 -32.20 30.48
N ALA A 33 6.44 -31.78 31.48
CA ALA A 33 5.28 -30.93 31.25
C ALA A 33 5.70 -29.52 30.78
N VAL A 34 6.75 -28.96 31.39
CA VAL A 34 7.33 -27.67 30.94
C VAL A 34 7.87 -27.77 29.52
N ALA A 35 8.63 -28.83 29.21
CA ALA A 35 9.14 -29.07 27.85
C ALA A 35 7.99 -29.24 26.83
N GLY A 36 6.92 -29.97 27.23
CA GLY A 36 5.71 -30.13 26.43
C GLY A 36 5.01 -28.80 26.14
N LEU A 37 4.86 -27.94 27.16
CA LEU A 37 4.25 -26.61 27.01
C LEU A 37 5.03 -25.74 26.03
N VAL A 38 6.34 -25.63 26.22
CA VAL A 38 7.21 -24.84 25.35
C VAL A 38 7.13 -25.36 23.92
N THR A 39 7.20 -26.68 23.73
CA THR A 39 7.09 -27.31 22.40
C THR A 39 5.75 -27.01 21.75
N ALA A 40 4.64 -27.12 22.49
CA ALA A 40 3.31 -26.84 21.99
C ALA A 40 3.15 -25.37 21.57
N VAL A 41 3.57 -24.43 22.42
CA VAL A 41 3.46 -22.98 22.15
C VAL A 41 4.30 -22.57 20.94
N VAL A 42 5.56 -22.98 20.89
CA VAL A 42 6.46 -22.64 19.77
C VAL A 42 5.95 -23.24 18.46
N SER A 43 5.49 -24.49 18.47
CA SER A 43 4.99 -25.17 17.27
C SER A 43 3.65 -24.60 16.80
N ALA A 44 2.78 -24.17 17.71
CA ALA A 44 1.56 -23.44 17.40
C ALA A 44 1.88 -22.09 16.74
N ALA A 45 2.84 -21.33 17.28
CA ALA A 45 3.29 -20.06 16.69
C ALA A 45 3.89 -20.26 15.28
N PHE A 46 4.71 -21.30 15.09
CA PHE A 46 5.28 -21.67 13.79
C PHE A 46 4.19 -22.04 12.76
N SER A 47 3.18 -22.80 13.20
CA SER A 47 2.04 -23.19 12.36
C SER A 47 1.16 -22.01 12.01
N LEU A 48 0.91 -21.10 12.96
CA LEU A 48 0.18 -19.87 12.74
C LEU A 48 0.91 -18.98 11.72
N TYR A 49 2.24 -18.80 11.86
CA TYR A 49 3.02 -18.04 10.90
C TYR A 49 2.98 -18.67 9.50
N SER A 50 3.14 -19.99 9.39
CA SER A 50 3.03 -20.73 8.13
C SER A 50 1.64 -20.59 7.50
N THR A 51 0.60 -20.60 8.33
CA THR A 51 -0.80 -20.40 7.91
C THR A 51 -0.99 -19.00 7.35
N LEU A 52 -0.53 -17.98 8.09
CA LEU A 52 -0.62 -16.58 7.68
C LEU A 52 0.14 -16.34 6.38
N VAL A 53 1.36 -16.86 6.23
CA VAL A 53 2.13 -16.72 4.98
C VAL A 53 1.36 -17.29 3.79
N ALA A 54 0.84 -18.51 3.89
CA ALA A 54 0.05 -19.11 2.81
C ALA A 54 -1.27 -18.37 2.58
N PHE A 55 -1.91 -17.85 3.63
CA PHE A 55 -3.13 -17.06 3.52
C PHE A 55 -2.89 -15.75 2.78
N TYR A 56 -1.84 -15.00 3.15
CA TYR A 56 -1.47 -13.76 2.47
C TYR A 56 -0.99 -13.98 1.03
N TRP A 57 -0.38 -15.15 0.77
CA TRP A 57 0.08 -15.56 -0.56
C TRP A 57 -1.05 -15.99 -1.49
N THR A 58 -2.05 -16.73 -1.00
CA THR A 58 -3.10 -17.39 -1.81
C THR A 58 -4.48 -16.75 -1.68
N GLY A 59 -4.69 -15.90 -0.66
CA GLY A 59 -5.99 -15.37 -0.28
C GLY A 59 -6.95 -16.40 0.31
N LYS A 60 -6.50 -17.64 0.58
CA LYS A 60 -7.32 -18.74 1.11
C LYS A 60 -6.64 -19.37 2.31
N PHE A 61 -7.45 -19.70 3.32
CA PHE A 61 -6.94 -20.35 4.52
C PHE A 61 -6.40 -21.74 4.14
N PRO A 62 -5.16 -22.08 4.51
CA PRO A 62 -4.62 -23.41 4.24
C PRO A 62 -5.23 -24.42 5.23
N GLY A 63 -5.75 -25.54 4.71
CA GLY A 63 -6.08 -26.70 5.54
C GLY A 63 -4.88 -27.64 5.64
N LEU A 64 -4.80 -28.39 6.72
CA LEU A 64 -3.88 -29.52 6.87
C LEU A 64 -4.29 -30.70 5.98
N LEU A 65 -5.58 -30.95 5.77
CA LEU A 65 -6.09 -32.04 4.93
C LEU A 65 -6.58 -31.55 3.58
N THR A 66 -6.64 -30.24 3.35
CA THR A 66 -7.19 -29.70 2.11
C THR A 66 -6.07 -29.28 1.15
N VAL A 67 -6.07 -29.85 -0.06
CA VAL A 67 -5.04 -29.58 -1.08
C VAL A 67 -5.04 -28.12 -1.53
N GLN A 68 -3.87 -27.49 -1.47
CA GLN A 68 -3.62 -26.19 -2.09
C GLN A 68 -3.25 -26.38 -3.55
N ASN A 69 -3.87 -25.61 -4.45
CA ASN A 69 -3.57 -25.70 -5.89
C ASN A 69 -2.53 -24.65 -6.35
N GLN A 70 -1.84 -24.00 -5.42
CA GLN A 70 -0.81 -23.01 -5.72
C GLN A 70 0.41 -23.30 -4.87
N THR A 71 1.57 -23.34 -5.51
CA THR A 71 2.86 -23.51 -4.85
C THR A 71 3.17 -22.24 -4.04
N VAL A 72 3.39 -22.39 -2.74
CA VAL A 72 3.79 -21.31 -1.83
C VAL A 72 5.28 -21.47 -1.54
N THR A 73 6.08 -20.46 -1.88
CA THR A 73 7.54 -20.48 -1.71
C THR A 73 8.03 -19.39 -0.75
N SER A 74 7.17 -18.96 0.18
CA SER A 74 7.42 -17.85 1.09
C SER A 74 7.53 -18.30 2.55
N GLY A 75 8.21 -17.52 3.39
CA GLY A 75 8.29 -17.78 4.83
C GLY A 75 8.88 -19.16 5.13
N PRO A 76 8.26 -19.98 6.00
CA PRO A 76 8.75 -21.31 6.34
C PRO A 76 8.79 -22.28 5.15
N TYR A 77 7.93 -22.08 4.14
CA TYR A 77 7.90 -22.88 2.92
C TYR A 77 9.19 -22.77 2.09
N ARG A 78 10.08 -21.82 2.39
CA ARG A 78 11.39 -21.71 1.73
C ARG A 78 12.38 -22.77 2.18
N PHE A 79 12.18 -23.32 3.37
CA PHE A 79 13.12 -24.22 4.04
C PHE A 79 12.61 -25.65 4.09
N ILE A 80 11.28 -25.82 4.18
CA ILE A 80 10.61 -27.12 4.19
C ILE A 80 9.31 -27.03 3.40
N ARG A 81 8.92 -28.08 2.68
CA ARG A 81 7.71 -28.07 1.83
C ARG A 81 6.42 -28.12 2.63
N GLN A 82 6.48 -28.72 3.82
CA GLN A 82 5.30 -29.05 4.60
C GLN A 82 5.35 -28.50 6.04
N PRO A 83 5.52 -27.18 6.21
CA PRO A 83 5.68 -26.57 7.53
C PRO A 83 4.43 -26.69 8.41
N LEU A 84 3.23 -26.71 7.84
CA LEU A 84 2.00 -26.91 8.61
C LEU A 84 1.93 -28.31 9.24
N TYR A 85 2.33 -29.34 8.50
CA TYR A 85 2.38 -30.71 9.00
C TYR A 85 3.44 -30.86 10.09
N VAL A 86 4.65 -30.33 9.86
CA VAL A 86 5.72 -30.34 10.87
C VAL A 86 5.30 -29.60 12.13
N GLY A 87 4.72 -28.40 11.98
CA GLY A 87 4.25 -27.59 13.10
C GLY A 87 3.11 -28.25 13.87
N TYR A 88 2.14 -28.87 13.18
CA TYR A 88 1.06 -29.61 13.85
C TYR A 88 1.55 -30.88 14.56
N SER A 89 2.43 -31.65 13.92
CA SER A 89 3.05 -32.84 14.53
C SER A 89 3.82 -32.49 15.80
N LEU A 90 4.62 -31.43 15.80
CA LEU A 90 5.35 -30.97 16.99
C LEU A 90 4.42 -30.38 18.05
N PHE A 91 3.36 -29.67 17.64
CA PHE A 91 2.33 -29.19 18.56
C PHE A 91 1.67 -30.35 19.31
N LEU A 92 1.21 -31.37 18.58
CA LEU A 92 0.62 -32.58 19.19
C LEU A 92 1.62 -33.30 20.09
N LEU A 93 2.89 -33.38 19.71
CA LEU A 93 3.94 -33.95 20.58
C LEU A 93 4.02 -33.18 21.90
N GLY A 94 4.01 -31.85 21.85
CA GLY A 94 4.00 -31.01 23.05
C GLY A 94 2.78 -31.27 23.94
N VAL A 95 1.59 -31.42 23.35
CA VAL A 95 0.35 -31.76 24.07
C VAL A 95 0.40 -33.16 24.69
N VAL A 96 0.97 -34.14 23.98
CA VAL A 96 1.16 -35.50 24.51
C VAL A 96 2.12 -35.50 25.70
N LEU A 97 3.25 -34.79 25.60
CA LEU A 97 4.21 -34.64 26.70
C LEU A 97 3.59 -33.94 27.90
N LEU A 98 2.77 -32.91 27.67
CA LEU A 98 1.98 -32.22 28.69
C LEU A 98 1.01 -33.14 29.43
N SER A 99 0.38 -34.09 28.73
CA SER A 99 -0.58 -35.01 29.34
C SER A 99 0.05 -35.99 30.33
N GLY A 100 1.37 -36.23 30.22
CA GLY A 100 2.10 -37.25 30.99
C GLY A 100 1.76 -38.71 30.63
N LYS A 101 0.87 -38.94 29.64
CA LYS A 101 0.37 -40.27 29.27
C LYS A 101 1.13 -40.81 28.07
N TYR A 102 2.17 -41.61 28.32
CA TYR A 102 3.05 -42.15 27.27
C TYR A 102 2.33 -42.99 26.20
N LEU A 103 1.17 -43.57 26.51
CA LEU A 103 0.35 -44.29 25.54
C LEU A 103 -0.05 -43.41 24.34
N PHE A 104 -0.23 -42.10 24.55
CA PHE A 104 -0.55 -41.17 23.46
C PHE A 104 0.62 -40.91 22.50
N LEU A 105 1.86 -41.32 22.83
CA LEU A 105 2.96 -41.29 21.87
C LEU A 105 2.72 -42.24 20.70
N VAL A 106 2.03 -43.37 20.92
CA VAL A 106 1.65 -44.31 19.87
C VAL A 106 0.61 -43.67 18.94
N LEU A 107 -0.41 -43.01 19.52
CA LEU A 107 -1.40 -42.25 18.75
C LEU A 107 -0.74 -41.14 17.93
N TRP A 108 0.16 -40.38 18.53
CA TRP A 108 0.94 -39.34 17.86
C TRP A 108 1.75 -39.89 16.69
N ALA A 109 2.50 -40.99 16.89
CA ALA A 109 3.27 -41.64 15.83
C ALA A 109 2.36 -42.12 14.69
N GLY A 110 1.19 -42.68 15.01
CA GLY A 110 0.17 -43.07 14.04
C GLY A 110 -0.34 -41.88 13.22
N ILE A 111 -0.66 -40.75 13.87
CA ILE A 111 -1.09 -39.51 13.19
C ILE A 111 0.04 -38.99 12.28
N CYS A 112 1.28 -38.91 12.77
CA CYS A 112 2.44 -38.49 11.98
C CYS A 112 2.65 -39.38 10.75
N CYS A 113 2.52 -40.70 10.89
CA CYS A 113 2.60 -41.64 9.78
C CYS A 113 1.48 -41.39 8.75
N CYS A 114 0.23 -41.23 9.20
CA CYS A 114 -0.90 -40.92 8.33
C CYS A 114 -0.69 -39.59 7.58
N LEU A 115 -0.24 -38.54 8.27
CA LEU A 115 0.04 -37.24 7.65
C LEU A 115 1.20 -37.31 6.65
N LEU A 116 2.24 -38.11 6.93
CA LEU A 116 3.35 -38.34 6.00
C LEU A 116 2.87 -39.06 4.74
N LEU A 117 2.12 -40.16 4.88
CA LEU A 117 1.56 -40.90 3.74
C LEU A 117 0.62 -40.03 2.92
N TYR A 118 -0.26 -39.27 3.58
CA TYR A 118 -1.16 -38.32 2.93
C TYR A 118 -0.37 -37.27 2.13
N THR A 119 0.66 -36.69 2.75
CA THR A 119 1.53 -35.70 2.14
C THR A 119 2.23 -36.25 0.89
N LEU A 120 2.79 -37.46 0.96
CA LEU A 120 3.46 -38.10 -0.19
C LEU A 120 2.48 -38.34 -1.35
N PHE A 121 1.24 -38.74 -1.02
CA PHE A 121 0.18 -38.92 -2.02
C PHE A 121 -0.25 -37.60 -2.68
N ILE A 122 -0.45 -36.54 -1.90
CA ILE A 122 -0.79 -35.21 -2.42
C ILE A 122 0.36 -34.61 -3.24
N GLU A 123 1.60 -34.75 -2.77
CA GLU A 123 2.78 -34.25 -3.47
C GLU A 123 2.93 -34.90 -4.85
N LYS A 124 2.69 -36.20 -4.97
CA LYS A 124 2.67 -36.90 -6.27
C LYS A 124 1.67 -36.23 -7.23
N LYS A 125 0.44 -35.99 -6.76
CA LYS A 125 -0.60 -35.32 -7.56
C LYS A 125 -0.26 -33.86 -7.93
N LEU A 126 0.49 -33.15 -7.09
CA LEU A 126 0.89 -31.76 -7.34
C LEU A 126 2.00 -31.67 -8.38
N VAL A 127 2.99 -32.56 -8.31
CA VAL A 127 4.08 -32.65 -9.31
C VAL A 127 3.53 -32.89 -10.71
N ASP A 128 2.53 -33.78 -10.83
CA ASP A 128 1.90 -34.10 -12.13
C ASP A 128 1.07 -32.93 -12.70
N ARG A 129 0.73 -31.91 -11.89
CA ARG A 129 -0.19 -30.81 -12.28
C ARG A 129 0.44 -29.43 -12.36
N ASP A 130 1.56 -29.19 -11.68
CA ASP A 130 2.23 -27.89 -11.62
C ASP A 130 3.75 -28.06 -11.76
N GLU A 131 4.28 -27.71 -12.93
CA GLU A 131 5.73 -27.73 -13.20
C GLU A 131 6.53 -26.87 -12.20
N ARG A 132 5.92 -25.80 -11.66
CA ARG A 132 6.58 -24.99 -10.62
C ARG A 132 6.74 -25.76 -9.33
N TYR A 133 5.76 -26.58 -8.98
CA TYR A 133 5.85 -27.46 -7.81
C TYR A 133 6.94 -28.51 -8.01
N ALA A 134 7.08 -29.06 -9.22
CA ALA A 134 8.15 -30.03 -9.53
C ALA A 134 9.55 -29.43 -9.26
N LYS A 135 9.83 -28.23 -9.77
CA LYS A 135 11.10 -27.49 -9.50
C LYS A 135 11.30 -27.17 -8.02
N TYR A 136 10.21 -26.81 -7.34
CA TYR A 136 10.22 -26.55 -5.90
C TYR A 136 10.62 -27.80 -5.10
N ARG A 137 10.11 -28.97 -5.50
CA ARG A 137 10.40 -30.27 -4.87
C ARG A 137 11.88 -30.67 -4.95
N GLU A 138 12.55 -30.32 -6.03
CA GLU A 138 13.98 -30.58 -6.23
C GLU A 138 14.85 -29.74 -5.27
N THR A 139 14.40 -28.51 -4.97
CA THR A 139 15.19 -27.52 -4.23
C THR A 139 14.98 -27.59 -2.72
N VAL A 140 13.73 -27.69 -2.28
CA VAL A 140 13.36 -27.53 -0.85
C VAL A 140 12.94 -28.88 -0.30
N PRO A 141 13.48 -29.38 0.83
CA PRO A 141 13.17 -30.71 1.38
C PRO A 141 11.75 -30.81 1.97
N LEU A 142 11.25 -32.03 2.16
CA LEU A 142 9.86 -32.26 2.57
C LEU A 142 9.54 -31.72 3.98
N LEU A 143 10.25 -32.21 5.01
CA LEU A 143 9.93 -31.96 6.42
C LEU A 143 11.05 -31.31 7.23
N LEU A 144 12.31 -31.67 6.98
CA LEU A 144 13.45 -31.17 7.75
C LEU A 144 14.33 -30.29 6.87
N PRO A 145 14.80 -29.14 7.37
CA PRO A 145 15.65 -28.23 6.60
C PRO A 145 16.98 -28.91 6.26
N GLY A 146 17.39 -28.81 4.99
CA GLY A 146 18.63 -29.37 4.50
C GLY A 146 19.70 -28.29 4.36
N ARG A 147 20.97 -28.63 4.60
CA ARG A 147 22.09 -27.72 4.33
C ARG A 147 22.09 -27.31 2.86
N GLY A 148 22.06 -26.00 2.58
CA GLY A 148 22.04 -25.45 1.22
C GLY A 148 20.76 -25.67 0.41
N LYS A 149 19.75 -26.37 0.96
CA LYS A 149 18.50 -26.69 0.27
C LYS A 149 17.37 -25.74 0.70
N TYR A 150 17.40 -24.52 0.20
CA TYR A 150 16.38 -23.51 0.49
C TYR A 150 16.25 -22.48 -0.63
N ILE A 151 15.11 -21.79 -0.68
CA ILE A 151 14.90 -20.66 -1.60
C ILE A 151 15.35 -19.36 -0.91
N PRO A 152 16.24 -18.55 -1.51
CA PRO A 152 16.64 -17.26 -0.94
C PRO A 152 15.46 -16.29 -0.86
N PHE A 153 15.53 -15.34 0.07
CA PHE A 153 14.45 -14.37 0.24
C PHE A 153 14.49 -13.36 -0.91
N ASP A 154 13.34 -13.12 -1.51
CA ASP A 154 13.17 -12.14 -2.58
C ASP A 154 11.75 -11.60 -2.52
N PHE A 155 11.60 -10.29 -2.50
CA PHE A 155 10.29 -9.63 -2.41
C PHE A 155 9.34 -9.98 -3.56
N THR A 156 9.87 -10.35 -4.73
CA THR A 156 9.06 -10.81 -5.88
C THR A 156 8.34 -12.13 -5.61
N ARG A 157 8.85 -12.95 -4.69
CA ARG A 157 8.35 -14.30 -4.42
C ARG A 157 8.11 -14.61 -2.93
N CYS A 158 8.28 -13.63 -2.05
CA CYS A 158 8.14 -13.80 -0.61
C CYS A 158 7.27 -12.69 -0.01
N VAL A 159 6.35 -13.10 0.86
CA VAL A 159 5.60 -12.22 1.77
C VAL A 159 6.50 -11.92 2.97
N PRO A 160 6.89 -10.66 3.20
CA PRO A 160 7.69 -10.28 4.35
C PRO A 160 6.91 -10.50 5.66
N TRP A 161 7.55 -11.04 6.70
CA TRP A 161 6.91 -11.18 8.01
C TRP A 161 6.47 -9.83 8.58
N LEU A 162 7.26 -8.77 8.35
CA LEU A 162 6.96 -7.41 8.80
C LEU A 162 5.68 -6.87 8.15
N PHE A 163 5.42 -7.24 6.89
CA PHE A 163 4.17 -6.91 6.21
C PHE A 163 2.98 -7.59 6.89
N ILE A 164 3.08 -8.88 7.21
CA ILE A 164 2.01 -9.63 7.90
C ILE A 164 1.72 -8.99 9.26
N ALA A 165 2.75 -8.75 10.06
CA ALA A 165 2.62 -8.12 11.37
C ALA A 165 1.96 -6.73 11.28
N THR A 166 2.46 -5.88 10.39
CA THR A 166 1.92 -4.52 10.23
C THR A 166 0.49 -4.55 9.69
N SER A 167 0.19 -5.42 8.73
CA SER A 167 -1.16 -5.59 8.19
C SER A 167 -2.15 -6.01 9.28
N LEU A 168 -1.77 -6.91 10.20
CA LEU A 168 -2.62 -7.30 11.33
C LEU A 168 -2.85 -6.14 12.30
N VAL A 169 -1.80 -5.37 12.63
CA VAL A 169 -1.92 -4.17 13.48
C VAL A 169 -2.83 -3.13 12.83
N VAL A 170 -2.60 -2.80 11.55
CA VAL A 170 -3.44 -1.85 10.81
C VAL A 170 -4.88 -2.32 10.76
N LYS A 171 -5.12 -3.60 10.49
CA LYS A 171 -6.47 -4.17 10.48
C LYS A 171 -7.17 -4.01 11.82
N PHE A 172 -6.48 -4.32 12.91
CA PHE A 172 -6.99 -4.15 14.26
C PHE A 172 -7.30 -2.67 14.56
N LEU A 173 -6.34 -1.77 14.29
CA LEU A 173 -6.52 -0.33 14.52
C LEU A 173 -7.68 0.25 13.71
N VAL A 174 -7.79 -0.09 12.42
CA VAL A 174 -8.89 0.39 11.58
C VAL A 174 -10.21 -0.20 12.08
N LEU A 175 -10.27 -1.50 12.39
CA LEU A 175 -11.48 -2.15 12.87
C LEU A 175 -12.01 -1.54 14.19
N VAL A 176 -11.11 -1.20 15.11
CA VAL A 176 -11.48 -0.71 16.45
C VAL A 176 -11.66 0.81 16.48
N LEU A 177 -10.82 1.57 15.78
CA LEU A 177 -10.76 3.03 15.93
C LEU A 177 -11.40 3.80 14.78
N LEU A 178 -11.50 3.21 13.58
CA LEU A 178 -11.81 3.94 12.35
C LEU A 178 -12.97 3.27 11.59
N PRO A 179 -14.22 3.73 11.76
CA PRO A 179 -15.36 3.07 11.12
C PRO A 179 -15.18 3.09 9.60
N SER A 180 -15.04 1.91 9.00
CA SER A 180 -14.63 1.77 7.61
C SER A 180 -15.49 0.73 6.89
N LYS A 181 -15.86 1.02 5.64
CA LYS A 181 -16.66 0.11 4.81
C LYS A 181 -15.86 -0.35 3.60
N VAL A 182 -16.00 -1.62 3.26
CA VAL A 182 -15.40 -2.19 2.04
C VAL A 182 -16.51 -2.62 1.09
N LYS A 183 -16.51 -2.08 -0.13
CA LYS A 183 -17.46 -2.42 -1.19
C LYS A 183 -16.77 -3.29 -2.26
N ASN A 184 -17.51 -4.30 -2.74
CA ASN A 184 -17.10 -5.20 -3.83
C ASN A 184 -15.77 -5.97 -3.60
N ALA A 185 -15.38 -6.27 -2.35
CA ALA A 185 -14.16 -7.06 -2.08
C ALA A 185 -14.15 -8.48 -2.70
N ARG A 186 -15.28 -8.95 -3.22
CA ARG A 186 -15.41 -10.25 -3.90
C ARG A 186 -14.51 -10.39 -5.13
N VAL A 187 -14.18 -9.29 -5.82
CA VAL A 187 -13.30 -9.31 -7.00
C VAL A 187 -11.88 -9.77 -6.67
N LEU A 188 -11.45 -9.60 -5.41
CA LEU A 188 -10.13 -10.00 -4.95
C LEU A 188 -10.03 -11.50 -4.60
N LYS A 189 -11.13 -12.26 -4.70
CA LYS A 189 -11.16 -13.70 -4.35
C LYS A 189 -10.57 -14.60 -5.43
N GLU A 190 -10.38 -14.07 -6.64
CA GLU A 190 -9.80 -14.82 -7.74
C GLU A 190 -8.33 -15.16 -7.49
N ARG A 191 -7.89 -16.30 -8.04
CA ARG A 191 -6.54 -16.84 -7.83
C ARG A 191 -5.48 -16.21 -8.73
N LYS A 192 -5.90 -15.48 -9.76
CA LYS A 192 -4.99 -14.88 -10.75
C LYS A 192 -4.35 -13.62 -10.17
N PRO A 193 -3.10 -13.29 -10.56
CA PRO A 193 -2.54 -11.99 -10.26
C PRO A 193 -3.44 -10.90 -10.85
N PHE A 194 -3.51 -9.76 -10.17
CA PHE A 194 -4.24 -8.58 -10.60
C PHE A 194 -3.41 -7.34 -10.30
N ILE A 195 -3.72 -6.25 -10.98
CA ILE A 195 -3.14 -4.93 -10.73
C ILE A 195 -4.22 -4.07 -10.08
N ILE A 196 -3.92 -3.44 -8.96
CA ILE A 196 -4.76 -2.39 -8.40
C ILE A 196 -4.33 -1.07 -9.00
N ALA A 197 -5.25 -0.38 -9.67
CA ALA A 197 -5.10 1.03 -10.05
C ALA A 197 -5.84 1.88 -9.01
N LEU A 198 -5.12 2.54 -8.10
CA LEU A 198 -5.76 3.29 -7.01
C LEU A 198 -5.76 4.81 -7.23
N ALA A 199 -6.86 5.47 -6.88
CA ALA A 199 -6.88 6.93 -6.75
C ALA A 199 -6.01 7.32 -5.55
N HIS A 200 -4.99 8.14 -5.74
CA HIS A 200 -4.07 8.52 -4.67
C HIS A 200 -4.42 9.91 -4.12
N GLN A 201 -5.07 9.93 -2.96
CA GLN A 201 -5.58 11.16 -2.34
C GLN A 201 -4.81 11.49 -1.05
N THR A 202 -4.54 10.49 -0.21
CA THR A 202 -3.99 10.71 1.13
C THR A 202 -2.91 9.68 1.49
N HIS A 203 -2.26 9.85 2.65
CA HIS A 203 -1.44 8.77 3.21
C HIS A 203 -2.27 7.61 3.80
N TYR A 204 -3.56 7.83 4.06
CA TYR A 204 -4.46 6.84 4.62
C TYR A 204 -4.91 5.79 3.60
N ASP A 205 -4.74 6.05 2.30
CA ASP A 205 -5.04 5.13 1.19
C ASP A 205 -4.38 3.75 1.41
N GLY A 206 -3.10 3.74 1.79
CA GLY A 206 -2.32 2.53 2.05
C GLY A 206 -2.84 1.70 3.22
N PRO A 207 -2.92 2.27 4.45
CA PRO A 207 -3.52 1.59 5.60
C PRO A 207 -4.94 1.07 5.33
N LEU A 208 -5.77 1.86 4.66
CA LEU A 208 -7.14 1.47 4.37
C LEU A 208 -7.20 0.34 3.33
N LEU A 209 -6.29 0.32 2.36
CA LEU A 209 -6.12 -0.79 1.43
C LEU A 209 -5.63 -2.06 2.13
N PHE A 210 -4.64 -1.98 3.02
CA PHE A 210 -4.21 -3.10 3.86
C PHE A 210 -5.34 -3.64 4.73
N TYR A 211 -6.19 -2.77 5.28
CA TYR A 211 -7.39 -3.20 6.00
C TYR A 211 -8.33 -4.01 5.10
N SER A 212 -8.56 -3.52 3.87
CA SER A 212 -9.57 -4.07 2.95
C SER A 212 -9.22 -5.40 2.27
N THR A 213 -7.95 -5.81 2.27
CA THR A 213 -7.49 -7.04 1.59
C THR A 213 -6.61 -7.92 2.47
N TRP A 214 -6.66 -9.23 2.27
CA TRP A 214 -5.75 -10.18 2.90
C TRP A 214 -4.65 -10.64 1.95
N ARG A 215 -4.60 -10.12 0.72
CA ARG A 215 -3.55 -10.43 -0.25
C ARG A 215 -2.32 -9.58 0.04
N TYR A 216 -1.13 -10.15 -0.02
CA TYR A 216 0.09 -9.35 -0.12
C TYR A 216 0.14 -8.67 -1.48
N ILE A 217 0.34 -7.35 -1.49
CA ILE A 217 0.38 -6.53 -2.70
C ILE A 217 1.69 -5.75 -2.68
N ARG A 218 2.44 -5.79 -3.79
CA ARG A 218 3.62 -4.94 -3.95
C ARG A 218 3.22 -3.64 -4.61
N PHE A 219 3.40 -2.54 -3.89
CA PHE A 219 3.14 -1.21 -4.41
C PHE A 219 4.32 -0.68 -5.20
N VAL A 220 4.02 0.15 -6.18
CA VAL A 220 4.99 0.97 -6.88
C VAL A 220 5.08 2.31 -6.16
N GLY A 221 6.30 2.70 -5.76
CA GLY A 221 6.55 3.93 -5.03
C GLY A 221 7.74 4.69 -5.59
N THR A 222 7.75 6.01 -5.43
CA THR A 222 8.91 6.83 -5.84
C THR A 222 10.14 6.44 -5.03
N ALA A 223 11.28 6.20 -5.70
CA ALA A 223 12.51 5.68 -5.08
C ALA A 223 12.95 6.50 -3.86
N ILE A 224 12.90 7.84 -3.95
CA ILE A 224 13.24 8.77 -2.86
C ILE A 224 12.44 8.45 -1.58
N TYR A 225 11.14 8.16 -1.70
CA TYR A 225 10.30 7.79 -0.56
C TYR A 225 10.62 6.39 -0.03
N VAL A 226 10.82 5.43 -0.93
CA VAL A 226 11.12 4.04 -0.56
C VAL A 226 12.46 3.95 0.18
N ASP A 227 13.47 4.70 -0.27
CA ASP A 227 14.79 4.73 0.34
C ASP A 227 14.80 5.45 1.69
N ARG A 228 14.03 6.54 1.83
CA ARG A 228 13.89 7.27 3.10
C ARG A 228 13.04 6.51 4.12
N MET A 229 11.96 5.83 3.71
CA MET A 229 11.06 5.10 4.60
C MET A 229 11.39 3.61 4.58
N LYS A 230 12.32 3.18 5.44
CA LYS A 230 12.76 1.77 5.57
C LYS A 230 11.59 0.76 5.64
N LEU A 231 10.48 1.16 6.24
CA LEU A 231 9.27 0.33 6.33
C LEU A 231 8.68 -0.03 4.95
N LEU A 232 8.62 0.92 4.01
CA LEU A 232 8.11 0.68 2.64
C LEU A 232 9.01 -0.30 1.89
N ARG A 233 10.33 -0.17 2.05
CA ARG A 233 11.31 -1.10 1.48
C ARG A 233 11.15 -2.50 2.07
N ASN A 234 10.93 -2.61 3.39
CA ASN A 234 10.72 -3.89 4.06
C ASN A 234 9.36 -4.55 3.73
N PHE A 235 8.41 -3.79 3.18
CA PHE A 235 7.18 -4.32 2.59
C PHE A 235 7.33 -4.74 1.13
N GLY A 236 8.53 -4.61 0.54
CA GLY A 236 8.77 -4.98 -0.84
C GLY A 236 8.22 -3.99 -1.86
N THR A 237 8.00 -2.73 -1.49
CA THR A 237 7.62 -1.67 -2.45
C THR A 237 8.66 -1.59 -3.57
N ILE A 238 8.21 -1.54 -4.82
CA ILE A 238 9.07 -1.42 -6.00
C ILE A 238 9.45 0.06 -6.15
N PRO A 239 10.73 0.44 -5.96
CA PRO A 239 11.17 1.81 -6.16
C PRO A 239 11.20 2.13 -7.66
N VAL A 240 10.64 3.28 -8.03
CA VAL A 240 10.68 3.81 -9.39
C VAL A 240 11.36 5.17 -9.38
N LYS A 241 12.34 5.35 -10.25
CA LYS A 241 12.91 6.66 -10.54
C LYS A 241 11.91 7.49 -11.32
N ARG A 242 11.63 8.71 -10.84
CA ARG A 242 10.82 9.66 -11.60
C ARG A 242 11.61 10.16 -12.81
N TYR A 243 10.88 10.54 -13.87
CA TYR A 243 11.41 11.24 -15.04
C TYR A 243 12.43 10.48 -15.90
N THR A 244 12.61 9.18 -15.65
CA THR A 244 13.47 8.30 -16.45
C THR A 244 12.76 6.97 -16.70
N ILE A 245 13.09 6.32 -17.81
CA ILE A 245 12.57 4.97 -18.09
C ILE A 245 13.32 3.97 -17.21
N ASP A 246 12.67 3.57 -16.12
CA ASP A 246 13.22 2.61 -15.17
C ASP A 246 12.94 1.16 -15.60
N THR A 247 13.80 0.65 -16.48
CA THR A 247 13.70 -0.75 -16.96
C THR A 247 13.85 -1.77 -15.82
N SER A 248 14.58 -1.43 -14.75
CA SER A 248 14.71 -2.28 -13.58
C SER A 248 13.38 -2.44 -12.85
N ALA A 249 12.66 -1.33 -12.63
CA ALA A 249 11.34 -1.38 -12.02
C ALA A 249 10.33 -2.16 -12.87
N ILE A 250 10.36 -2.01 -14.20
CA ILE A 250 9.50 -2.77 -15.12
C ILE A 250 9.77 -4.28 -14.99
N ARG A 251 11.04 -4.70 -14.97
CA ARG A 251 11.40 -6.11 -14.75
C ARG A 251 10.91 -6.63 -13.40
N GLN A 252 11.01 -5.82 -12.34
CA GLN A 252 10.50 -6.20 -11.02
C GLN A 252 8.97 -6.35 -11.00
N MET A 253 8.24 -5.48 -11.69
CA MET A 253 6.78 -5.59 -11.85
C MET A 253 6.40 -6.88 -12.59
N LEU A 254 7.04 -7.16 -13.73
CA LEU A 254 6.80 -8.38 -14.51
C LEU A 254 7.12 -9.65 -13.69
N SER A 255 8.25 -9.66 -12.97
CA SER A 255 8.63 -10.77 -12.10
C SER A 255 7.60 -11.01 -11.00
N THR A 256 7.12 -9.94 -10.35
CA THR A 256 6.10 -10.02 -9.29
C THR A 256 4.80 -10.64 -9.78
N ILE A 257 4.30 -10.21 -10.94
CA ILE A 257 3.09 -10.76 -11.54
C ILE A 257 3.29 -12.24 -11.91
N LYS A 258 4.46 -12.58 -12.48
CA LYS A 258 4.80 -13.97 -12.86
C LYS A 258 4.76 -14.92 -11.66
N GLU A 259 5.21 -14.46 -10.49
CA GLU A 259 5.13 -15.19 -9.22
C GLU A 259 3.71 -15.25 -8.62
N GLY A 260 2.73 -14.57 -9.23
CA GLY A 260 1.33 -14.56 -8.80
C GLY A 260 1.01 -13.55 -7.69
N ILE A 261 1.94 -12.64 -7.41
CA ILE A 261 1.75 -11.57 -6.43
C ILE A 261 1.08 -10.36 -7.12
N PRO A 262 -0.02 -9.82 -6.57
CA PRO A 262 -0.66 -8.61 -7.09
C PRO A 262 0.24 -7.37 -7.01
N LEU A 263 0.02 -6.44 -7.94
CA LEU A 263 0.66 -5.12 -7.95
C LEU A 263 -0.31 -4.03 -7.54
N GLY A 264 0.20 -2.96 -6.94
CA GLY A 264 -0.53 -1.72 -6.69
C GLY A 264 0.16 -0.54 -7.37
N ILE A 265 -0.56 0.17 -8.23
CA ILE A 265 -0.08 1.32 -9.00
C ILE A 265 -1.06 2.47 -8.81
N ALA A 266 -0.56 3.64 -8.42
CA ALA A 266 -1.31 4.89 -8.50
C ALA A 266 -1.06 5.50 -9.89
N PRO A 267 -2.04 5.48 -10.82
CA PRO A 267 -1.79 5.90 -12.20
C PRO A 267 -1.48 7.40 -12.31
N GLU A 268 -1.96 8.20 -11.35
CA GLU A 268 -1.71 9.64 -11.23
C GLU A 268 -0.25 9.98 -10.86
N ALA A 269 0.51 9.01 -10.34
CA ALA A 269 1.90 9.15 -9.83
C ALA A 269 2.12 10.21 -8.72
N ALA A 270 1.10 10.99 -8.38
CA ALA A 270 1.08 12.00 -7.34
C ALA A 270 -0.19 11.91 -6.49
N ARG A 271 -0.17 12.56 -5.32
CA ARG A 271 -1.36 12.73 -4.48
C ARG A 271 -2.14 13.96 -4.87
N SER A 272 -3.44 13.82 -5.00
CA SER A 272 -4.35 14.95 -5.13
C SER A 272 -4.27 15.89 -3.91
N TRP A 273 -4.37 17.19 -4.17
CA TRP A 273 -4.38 18.22 -3.12
C TRP A 273 -5.78 18.44 -2.54
N ASP A 274 -6.79 18.31 -3.39
CA ASP A 274 -8.18 18.66 -3.12
C ASP A 274 -9.11 17.44 -3.13
N GLY A 275 -8.63 16.30 -3.66
CA GLY A 275 -9.34 15.02 -3.73
C GLY A 275 -9.83 14.67 -5.13
N LYS A 276 -9.69 15.58 -6.10
CA LYS A 276 -9.99 15.32 -7.51
C LYS A 276 -8.98 14.37 -8.13
N PHE A 277 -9.45 13.60 -9.10
CA PHE A 277 -8.60 12.73 -9.91
C PHE A 277 -7.71 13.58 -10.83
N LEU A 278 -6.42 13.32 -10.81
CA LEU A 278 -5.39 13.95 -11.62
C LEU A 278 -5.28 13.28 -12.99
N SER A 279 -4.65 13.96 -13.94
CA SER A 279 -4.37 13.41 -15.26
C SER A 279 -3.42 12.21 -15.19
N VAL A 280 -3.68 11.19 -16.00
CA VAL A 280 -2.82 10.00 -16.11
C VAL A 280 -1.96 10.10 -17.36
N LYS A 281 -0.65 9.85 -17.20
CA LYS A 281 0.32 9.85 -18.31
C LYS A 281 0.08 8.67 -19.25
N LYS A 282 0.22 8.88 -20.57
CA LYS A 282 -0.01 7.85 -21.61
C LYS A 282 0.86 6.61 -21.42
N GLU A 283 2.04 6.78 -20.84
CA GLU A 283 3.01 5.73 -20.52
C GLU A 283 2.46 4.73 -19.52
N ILE A 284 1.61 5.16 -18.57
CA ILE A 284 0.99 4.28 -17.59
C ILE A 284 -0.03 3.36 -18.26
N TRP A 285 -0.80 3.86 -19.22
CA TRP A 285 -1.73 3.03 -20.01
C TRP A 285 -0.97 1.99 -20.85
N LYS A 286 0.15 2.38 -21.47
CA LYS A 286 1.05 1.45 -22.18
C LYS A 286 1.62 0.38 -21.23
N LEU A 287 1.98 0.76 -20.00
CA LEU A 287 2.46 -0.16 -18.97
C LEU A 287 1.37 -1.20 -18.62
N PHE A 288 0.12 -0.78 -18.38
CA PHE A 288 -0.97 -1.73 -18.09
C PHE A 288 -1.18 -2.74 -19.24
N LYS A 289 -1.15 -2.28 -20.50
CA LYS A 289 -1.22 -3.16 -21.68
C LYS A 289 -0.06 -4.16 -21.72
N MET A 290 1.16 -3.70 -21.44
CA MET A 290 2.36 -4.55 -21.42
C MET A 290 2.34 -5.61 -20.32
N LEU A 291 1.77 -5.31 -19.15
CA LEU A 291 1.70 -6.24 -18.02
C LEU A 291 0.71 -7.39 -18.23
N LYS A 292 -0.18 -7.30 -19.24
CA LYS A 292 -1.13 -8.37 -19.64
C LYS A 292 -1.88 -9.00 -18.47
N THR A 293 -2.25 -8.18 -17.49
CA THR A 293 -2.87 -8.61 -16.23
C THR A 293 -4.12 -7.77 -15.95
N PRO A 294 -5.23 -8.36 -15.47
CA PRO A 294 -6.45 -7.61 -15.18
C PRO A 294 -6.22 -6.47 -14.18
N ILE A 295 -6.82 -5.31 -14.46
CA ILE A 295 -6.71 -4.10 -13.65
C ILE A 295 -8.00 -3.88 -12.86
N ILE A 296 -7.90 -3.76 -11.55
CA ILE A 296 -9.02 -3.47 -10.64
C ILE A 296 -8.85 -2.02 -10.19
N PRO A 297 -9.71 -1.09 -10.64
CA PRO A 297 -9.66 0.28 -10.18
C PRO A 297 -10.17 0.37 -8.73
N VAL A 298 -9.55 1.20 -7.91
CA VAL A 298 -9.87 1.36 -6.49
C VAL A 298 -10.06 2.83 -6.16
N LYS A 299 -11.25 3.15 -5.65
CA LYS A 299 -11.62 4.48 -5.19
C LYS A 299 -11.80 4.48 -3.68
N PHE A 300 -11.37 5.56 -3.07
CA PHE A 300 -11.57 5.84 -1.66
C PHE A 300 -12.54 7.01 -1.49
N TYR A 301 -13.36 6.93 -0.45
CA TYR A 301 -14.33 7.96 -0.08
C TYR A 301 -14.17 8.36 1.38
N GLY A 302 -14.40 9.63 1.68
CA GLY A 302 -14.32 10.24 3.00
C GLY A 302 -12.90 10.53 3.47
N ILE A 303 -11.89 9.86 2.91
CA ILE A 303 -10.50 9.93 3.36
C ILE A 303 -9.87 11.33 3.19
N GLN A 304 -10.27 12.07 2.15
CA GLN A 304 -9.82 13.44 1.90
C GLN A 304 -10.24 14.39 3.02
N ARG A 305 -11.35 14.10 3.72
CA ARG A 305 -11.80 14.88 4.87
C ARG A 305 -11.05 14.57 6.16
N LEU A 306 -10.39 13.42 6.20
CA LEU A 306 -9.68 12.90 7.37
C LEU A 306 -8.22 13.34 7.36
N TRP A 307 -7.56 13.27 6.21
CA TRP A 307 -6.15 13.57 6.10
C TRP A 307 -5.75 14.09 4.71
N PRO A 308 -6.30 15.24 4.30
CA PRO A 308 -5.94 15.84 3.02
C PRO A 308 -4.45 16.18 2.99
N ARG A 309 -3.88 16.28 1.79
CA ARG A 309 -2.44 16.48 1.59
C ARG A 309 -1.86 17.67 2.36
N TRP A 310 -2.62 18.75 2.49
CA TRP A 310 -2.19 19.96 3.20
C TRP A 310 -2.21 19.80 4.73
N ALA A 311 -2.99 18.87 5.29
CA ALA A 311 -3.13 18.70 6.74
C ALA A 311 -1.88 18.04 7.37
N GLY A 312 -1.53 18.50 8.58
CA GLY A 312 -0.40 17.94 9.34
C GLY A 312 -0.73 16.65 10.11
N ILE A 313 -2.00 16.46 10.50
CA ILE A 313 -2.42 15.38 11.40
C ILE A 313 -3.69 14.72 10.87
N PHE A 314 -3.73 13.38 10.97
CA PHE A 314 -4.90 12.57 10.68
C PHE A 314 -6.06 12.85 11.64
N SER A 315 -7.27 13.03 11.10
CA SER A 315 -8.50 13.15 11.89
C SER A 315 -9.37 11.90 11.73
N PRO A 316 -9.73 11.18 12.81
CA PRO A 316 -10.58 10.00 12.73
C PRO A 316 -11.97 10.29 12.13
N GLY A 317 -12.48 9.33 11.36
CA GLY A 317 -13.81 9.40 10.78
C GLY A 317 -14.13 8.25 9.85
N PHE A 318 -15.32 8.31 9.25
CA PHE A 318 -15.82 7.27 8.36
C PHE A 318 -15.09 7.28 7.03
N SER A 319 -14.69 6.10 6.56
CA SER A 319 -14.07 5.92 5.25
C SER A 319 -14.67 4.75 4.48
N THR A 320 -14.54 4.75 3.16
CA THR A 320 -14.96 3.61 2.32
C THR A 320 -13.92 3.31 1.26
N VAL A 321 -13.62 2.02 1.07
CA VAL A 321 -12.89 1.49 -0.10
C VAL A 321 -13.90 0.85 -1.03
N GLU A 322 -13.84 1.17 -2.31
CA GLU A 322 -14.62 0.53 -3.35
C GLU A 322 -13.70 -0.04 -4.43
N PHE A 323 -13.82 -1.35 -4.63
CA PHE A 323 -13.18 -2.06 -5.73
C PHE A 323 -14.10 -2.06 -6.94
N GLY A 324 -13.59 -1.64 -8.10
CA GLY A 324 -14.28 -1.78 -9.36
C GLY A 324 -14.23 -3.21 -9.89
N ASP A 325 -14.93 -3.43 -11.01
CA ASP A 325 -14.84 -4.70 -11.70
C ASP A 325 -13.51 -4.81 -12.46
N PRO A 326 -12.95 -6.03 -12.62
CA PRO A 326 -11.69 -6.21 -13.33
C PRO A 326 -11.80 -5.80 -14.81
N VAL A 327 -10.93 -4.89 -15.24
CA VAL A 327 -10.79 -4.43 -16.62
C VAL A 327 -9.63 -5.18 -17.27
N GLN A 328 -9.87 -5.77 -18.44
CA GLN A 328 -8.81 -6.48 -19.16
C GLN A 328 -7.87 -5.49 -19.87
N PRO A 329 -6.57 -5.78 -19.95
CA PRO A 329 -5.58 -4.88 -20.55
C PRO A 329 -5.75 -4.69 -22.06
N ASP A 330 -6.38 -5.63 -22.75
CA ASP A 330 -6.70 -5.60 -24.17
C ASP A 330 -8.05 -4.96 -24.49
N ASP A 331 -8.82 -4.55 -23.47
CA ASP A 331 -10.08 -3.84 -23.64
C ASP A 331 -9.84 -2.47 -24.33
N PRO A 332 -10.46 -2.19 -25.49
CA PRO A 332 -10.32 -0.89 -26.16
C PRO A 332 -10.74 0.30 -25.28
N GLU A 333 -11.66 0.09 -24.34
CA GLU A 333 -12.16 1.10 -23.41
C GLU A 333 -11.46 1.09 -22.05
N MET A 334 -10.33 0.38 -21.92
CA MET A 334 -9.62 0.24 -20.64
C MET A 334 -9.36 1.58 -19.96
N GLU A 335 -8.81 2.55 -20.70
CA GLU A 335 -8.45 3.87 -20.18
C GLU A 335 -9.68 4.62 -19.66
N ARG A 336 -10.77 4.59 -20.43
CA ARG A 336 -12.05 5.23 -20.09
C ARG A 336 -12.66 4.59 -18.85
N LYS A 337 -12.82 3.26 -18.81
CA LYS A 337 -13.43 2.53 -17.68
C LYS A 337 -12.68 2.76 -16.36
N ILE A 338 -11.34 2.75 -16.40
CA ILE A 338 -10.53 3.01 -15.21
C ILE A 338 -10.67 4.48 -14.79
N SER A 339 -10.55 5.42 -15.72
CA SER A 339 -10.63 6.87 -15.43
C SER A 339 -12.02 7.27 -14.90
N ASP A 340 -13.10 6.79 -15.51
CA ASP A 340 -14.48 7.01 -15.07
C ASP A 340 -14.70 6.49 -13.65
N PHE A 341 -14.11 5.33 -13.32
CA PHE A 341 -14.23 4.77 -11.97
C PHE A 341 -13.46 5.59 -10.92
N LEU A 342 -12.23 6.01 -11.24
CA LEU A 342 -11.38 6.78 -10.30
C LEU A 342 -11.86 8.23 -10.12
N SER A 343 -12.53 8.79 -11.13
CA SER A 343 -13.10 10.14 -11.14
C SER A 343 -14.47 10.26 -10.48
N LYS A 344 -15.10 9.15 -10.05
CA LYS A 344 -16.36 9.17 -9.27
C LYS A 344 -16.31 10.22 -8.16
N GLU A 345 -17.37 11.03 -8.10
CA GLU A 345 -17.56 12.03 -7.07
C GLU A 345 -17.64 11.38 -5.69
N ASP A 346 -17.04 12.04 -4.70
CA ASP A 346 -17.13 11.60 -3.32
C ASP A 346 -18.33 12.28 -2.67
N PRO A 347 -19.40 11.53 -2.32
CA PRO A 347 -20.63 12.10 -1.74
C PRO A 347 -20.39 12.72 -0.36
N THR A 348 -19.20 12.56 0.22
CA THR A 348 -18.84 13.21 1.47
C THR A 348 -18.34 14.64 1.27
N PHE A 349 -18.09 15.08 0.03
CA PHE A 349 -17.50 16.39 -0.25
C PHE A 349 -18.44 17.56 0.05
N ASP A 350 -19.75 17.33 0.12
CA ASP A 350 -20.73 18.31 0.63
C ASP A 350 -20.60 18.56 2.14
N LYS A 351 -19.77 17.79 2.84
CA LYS A 351 -19.52 17.94 4.27
C LYS A 351 -18.16 18.61 4.50
N PRO A 352 -18.01 19.40 5.57
CA PRO A 352 -16.74 20.03 5.91
C PRO A 352 -15.63 19.02 6.18
N TYR A 353 -14.38 19.46 5.98
CA TYR A 353 -13.20 18.80 6.54
C TYR A 353 -13.31 18.67 8.06
N ARG A 354 -12.66 17.66 8.63
CA ARG A 354 -12.63 17.48 10.10
C ARG A 354 -11.78 18.55 10.81
N SER A 355 -10.76 19.05 10.12
CA SER A 355 -9.84 20.09 10.57
C SER A 355 -9.35 20.89 9.37
N TYR A 356 -9.23 22.20 9.51
CA TYR A 356 -8.69 23.12 8.49
C TYR A 356 -7.26 23.55 8.79
N ARG A 357 -6.64 23.04 9.85
CA ARG A 357 -5.25 23.37 10.18
C ARG A 357 -4.33 23.06 8.99
N HIS A 358 -3.53 24.03 8.60
CA HIS A 358 -2.64 24.00 7.45
C HIS A 358 -3.30 24.14 6.07
N ILE A 359 -4.58 24.54 5.99
CA ILE A 359 -5.24 24.77 4.71
C ILE A 359 -4.63 25.92 3.91
N GLU A 360 -3.88 26.83 4.54
CA GLU A 360 -3.09 27.86 3.86
C GLU A 360 -2.08 27.28 2.85
N ARG A 361 -1.72 25.99 2.97
CA ARG A 361 -0.91 25.29 1.96
C ARG A 361 -1.67 25.03 0.66
N LEU A 362 -3.00 24.85 0.73
CA LEU A 362 -3.87 24.71 -0.44
C LEU A 362 -4.37 26.09 -0.91
N ILE A 363 -4.96 26.85 0.02
CA ILE A 363 -5.46 28.21 -0.23
C ILE A 363 -4.33 29.20 0.08
N TRP A 364 -3.33 29.23 -0.79
CA TRP A 364 -2.10 30.00 -0.59
C TRP A 364 -2.23 31.51 -0.86
N ARG A 365 -3.38 31.95 -1.41
CA ARG A 365 -3.76 33.37 -1.50
C ARG A 365 -5.23 33.57 -1.21
N CYS A 366 -5.61 34.79 -0.82
CA CYS A 366 -6.99 35.10 -0.47
C CYS A 366 -7.94 35.05 -1.69
N PRO A 367 -9.02 34.22 -1.65
CA PRO A 367 -10.03 34.19 -2.73
C PRO A 367 -10.86 35.48 -2.88
N SER A 368 -10.78 36.40 -1.90
CA SER A 368 -11.53 37.66 -1.91
C SER A 368 -10.68 38.84 -2.40
N CYS A 369 -9.50 39.06 -1.82
CA CYS A 369 -8.65 40.22 -2.14
C CYS A 369 -7.38 39.88 -2.94
N GLY A 370 -7.09 38.59 -3.18
CA GLY A 370 -5.92 38.15 -3.95
C GLY A 370 -4.57 38.21 -3.23
N LYS A 371 -4.49 38.74 -2.00
CA LYS A 371 -3.24 38.83 -1.23
C LYS A 371 -2.65 37.45 -0.96
N VAL A 372 -1.44 37.20 -1.49
CA VAL A 372 -0.66 35.96 -1.30
C VAL A 372 -0.17 35.85 0.14
N GLY A 373 -0.19 34.63 0.69
CA GLY A 373 0.31 34.35 2.04
C GLY A 373 -0.50 34.97 3.19
N SER A 374 -1.73 35.42 2.92
CA SER A 374 -2.58 36.10 3.90
C SER A 374 -3.56 35.20 4.64
N ILE A 375 -3.59 33.90 4.30
CA ILE A 375 -4.53 32.94 4.88
C ILE A 375 -3.98 32.37 6.18
N GLU A 376 -4.80 32.47 7.23
CA GLU A 376 -4.54 31.89 8.54
C GLU A 376 -5.59 30.84 8.86
N SER A 377 -5.14 29.63 9.18
CA SER A 377 -6.03 28.52 9.49
C SER A 377 -6.32 28.37 10.98
N PHE A 378 -7.52 27.92 11.29
CA PHE A 378 -7.92 27.48 12.62
C PHE A 378 -8.68 26.15 12.53
N ARG A 379 -9.05 25.55 13.66
CA ARG A 379 -9.61 24.18 13.66
C ARG A 379 -10.85 24.02 12.79
N ARG A 380 -11.70 25.04 12.72
CA ARG A 380 -13.02 25.01 12.08
C ARG A 380 -13.14 25.91 10.84
N GLY A 381 -12.04 26.38 10.27
CA GLY A 381 -12.08 27.28 9.12
C GLY A 381 -10.75 27.98 8.89
N PHE A 382 -10.80 29.07 8.13
CA PHE A 382 -9.66 29.94 7.88
C PHE A 382 -10.13 31.36 7.59
N SER A 383 -9.22 32.32 7.74
CA SER A 383 -9.49 33.75 7.52
C SER A 383 -8.32 34.42 6.83
N CYS A 384 -8.59 35.58 6.21
CA CYS A 384 -7.56 36.43 5.63
C CYS A 384 -7.18 37.55 6.59
N ASN A 385 -5.90 37.64 6.96
CA ASN A 385 -5.39 38.71 7.83
C ASN A 385 -5.27 40.08 7.13
N SER A 386 -5.40 40.13 5.80
CA SER A 386 -5.31 41.38 5.03
C SER A 386 -6.67 42.05 4.79
N CYS A 387 -7.75 41.30 4.52
CA CYS A 387 -9.07 41.87 4.25
C CYS A 387 -10.14 41.47 5.28
N GLY A 388 -9.79 40.66 6.29
CA GLY A 388 -10.70 40.24 7.35
C GLY A 388 -11.75 39.19 6.96
N LYS A 389 -11.84 38.80 5.68
CA LYS A 389 -12.80 37.77 5.23
C LYS A 389 -12.51 36.44 5.93
N SER A 390 -13.56 35.76 6.39
CA SER A 390 -13.49 34.49 7.11
C SER A 390 -14.42 33.45 6.51
N TRP A 391 -13.98 32.19 6.47
CA TRP A 391 -14.71 31.03 5.98
C TRP A 391 -14.88 30.01 7.11
N ASN A 392 -16.11 29.89 7.61
CA ASN A 392 -16.44 29.05 8.75
C ASN A 392 -17.00 27.70 8.29
N ARG A 393 -16.17 26.65 8.44
CA ARG A 393 -16.50 25.24 8.12
C ARG A 393 -17.01 25.03 6.67
N PRO A 394 -16.37 25.60 5.64
CA PRO A 394 -16.78 25.34 4.26
C PRO A 394 -16.67 23.84 3.91
N SER A 395 -17.62 23.30 3.19
CA SER A 395 -17.56 21.96 2.60
C SER A 395 -16.29 21.76 1.76
N VAL A 396 -15.95 20.50 1.46
CA VAL A 396 -14.82 20.21 0.57
C VAL A 396 -15.06 20.83 -0.80
N ASN A 397 -16.29 20.76 -1.32
CA ASN A 397 -16.68 21.37 -2.59
C ASN A 397 -16.49 22.90 -2.59
N GLU A 398 -16.93 23.59 -1.53
CA GLU A 398 -16.69 25.03 -1.39
C GLU A 398 -15.18 25.37 -1.33
N VAL A 399 -14.37 24.56 -0.63
CA VAL A 399 -12.91 24.76 -0.60
C VAL A 399 -12.28 24.56 -1.98
N ILE A 400 -12.73 23.55 -2.72
CA ILE A 400 -12.30 23.28 -4.10
C ILE A 400 -12.61 24.50 -4.97
N GLU A 401 -13.83 25.03 -4.91
CA GLU A 401 -14.24 26.22 -5.68
C GLU A 401 -13.39 27.46 -5.32
N LEU A 402 -13.12 27.66 -4.03
CA LEU A 402 -12.25 28.72 -3.56
C LEU A 402 -10.81 28.54 -4.07
N HIS A 403 -10.31 27.30 -4.14
CA HIS A 403 -8.99 27.01 -4.71
C HIS A 403 -8.94 27.28 -6.21
N GLU A 404 -9.94 26.82 -6.98
CA GLU A 404 -10.01 27.10 -8.41
C GLU A 404 -10.02 28.61 -8.70
N LYS A 405 -10.75 29.40 -7.91
CA LYS A 405 -10.80 30.86 -8.04
C LYS A 405 -9.42 31.50 -7.89
N ILE A 406 -8.56 30.94 -7.04
CA ILE A 406 -7.21 31.47 -6.79
C ILE A 406 -6.13 30.88 -7.69
N LYS A 407 -6.44 30.08 -8.70
CA LYS A 407 -5.40 29.63 -9.64
C LYS A 407 -4.94 30.78 -10.54
N PRO A 408 -3.66 30.81 -10.98
CA PRO A 408 -3.11 31.90 -11.80
C PRO A 408 -3.91 32.23 -13.06
N GLY A 409 -4.62 31.26 -13.65
CA GLY A 409 -5.46 31.47 -14.83
C GLY A 409 -6.78 32.21 -14.56
N ASN A 410 -7.29 32.17 -13.33
CA ASN A 410 -8.60 32.76 -12.96
C ASN A 410 -8.47 34.10 -12.22
N MET A 411 -7.34 34.31 -11.54
CA MET A 411 -7.05 35.54 -10.83
C MET A 411 -5.61 35.95 -11.12
N GLY A 412 -5.41 37.17 -11.64
CA GLY A 412 -4.09 37.69 -11.99
C GLY A 412 -3.11 37.66 -10.81
N LEU A 413 -1.81 37.65 -11.12
CA LEU A 413 -0.73 37.71 -10.15
C LEU A 413 0.18 38.88 -10.48
N SER A 414 0.66 39.56 -9.45
CA SER A 414 1.70 40.59 -9.55
C SER A 414 3.03 39.97 -9.15
N PHE A 415 4.04 40.14 -10.00
CA PHE A 415 5.40 39.68 -9.76
C PHE A 415 6.27 40.81 -9.19
N PRO A 416 7.27 40.52 -8.33
CA PRO A 416 7.62 39.20 -7.80
C PRO A 416 6.63 38.68 -6.73
N VAL A 417 6.37 37.38 -6.75
CA VAL A 417 5.72 36.69 -5.62
C VAL A 417 6.82 36.23 -4.67
N LYS A 418 6.74 36.66 -3.40
CA LYS A 418 7.77 36.40 -2.40
C LYS A 418 7.39 35.23 -1.50
N ASP A 419 8.38 34.44 -1.11
CA ASP A 419 8.30 33.40 -0.09
C ASP A 419 9.61 33.30 0.69
N ARG A 420 9.55 32.76 1.91
CA ARG A 420 10.76 32.35 2.64
C ARG A 420 10.96 30.86 2.41
N VAL A 421 12.16 30.46 2.02
CA VAL A 421 12.44 29.07 1.65
C VAL A 421 13.71 28.57 2.33
N PHE A 422 13.72 27.30 2.71
CA PHE A 422 14.92 26.64 3.20
C PHE A 422 15.59 25.87 2.07
N PHE A 423 16.77 26.33 1.66
CA PHE A 423 17.53 25.78 0.54
C PHE A 423 18.99 25.57 0.94
N ARG A 424 19.55 24.42 0.60
CA ARG A 424 20.97 24.06 0.89
C ARG A 424 21.43 24.24 2.35
N GLY A 425 20.51 24.16 3.31
CA GLY A 425 20.82 24.24 4.74
C GLY A 425 20.57 25.61 5.37
N GLU A 426 20.16 26.59 4.58
CA GLU A 426 19.95 27.98 5.01
C GLU A 426 18.55 28.47 4.66
N GLU A 427 18.03 29.42 5.43
CA GLU A 427 16.78 30.13 5.11
C GLU A 427 17.09 31.34 4.24
N VAL A 428 16.54 31.36 3.04
CA VAL A 428 16.79 32.38 2.00
C VAL A 428 15.48 32.95 1.47
N ASP A 429 15.57 34.10 0.80
CA ASP A 429 14.44 34.67 0.08
C ASP A 429 14.19 33.93 -1.24
N GLY A 430 12.94 33.52 -1.44
CA GLY A 430 12.44 32.98 -2.69
C GLY A 430 11.61 34.02 -3.43
N LEU A 431 12.00 34.37 -4.65
CA LEU A 431 11.29 35.31 -5.52
C LEU A 431 10.84 34.58 -6.79
N ILE A 432 9.55 34.40 -6.95
CA ILE A 432 8.96 33.88 -8.19
C ILE A 432 8.75 35.08 -9.13
N MET A 433 9.32 35.02 -10.32
CA MET A 433 9.18 36.02 -11.40
C MET A 433 8.37 35.43 -12.56
N GLU A 434 8.21 36.20 -13.63
CA GLU A 434 7.43 35.79 -14.81
C GLU A 434 8.09 34.67 -15.63
N ASP A 435 9.42 34.65 -15.73
CA ASP A 435 10.20 33.74 -16.58
C ASP A 435 11.26 32.92 -15.81
N SER A 436 11.42 33.22 -14.53
CA SER A 436 12.46 32.70 -13.66
C SER A 436 12.03 32.73 -12.21
N ALA A 437 12.77 32.02 -11.36
CA ALA A 437 12.67 32.19 -9.91
C ALA A 437 14.06 32.31 -9.29
N MET A 438 14.20 33.16 -8.29
CA MET A 438 15.41 33.29 -7.47
C MET A 438 15.19 32.60 -6.13
N ILE A 439 16.16 31.80 -5.69
CA ILE A 439 16.18 31.10 -4.40
C ILE A 439 17.50 31.44 -3.74
N GLY A 440 17.52 32.50 -2.94
CA GLY A 440 18.76 33.17 -2.56
C GLY A 440 19.52 33.62 -3.82
N ASP A 441 20.77 33.20 -3.96
CA ASP A 441 21.61 33.50 -5.13
C ASP A 441 21.40 32.55 -6.31
N PHE A 442 20.59 31.49 -6.14
CA PHE A 442 20.33 30.52 -7.19
C PHE A 442 19.21 30.99 -8.13
N SER A 443 19.49 31.11 -9.43
CA SER A 443 18.49 31.45 -10.45
C SER A 443 18.01 30.19 -11.18
N LEU A 444 16.71 29.94 -11.11
CA LEU A 444 16.03 28.86 -11.81
C LEU A 444 15.23 29.43 -12.98
N LYS A 445 15.72 29.25 -14.20
CA LYS A 445 14.98 29.65 -15.41
C LYS A 445 13.91 28.64 -15.76
N TYR A 446 12.71 29.10 -16.10
CA TYR A 446 11.60 28.22 -16.47
C TYR A 446 11.84 27.45 -17.78
N SER A 447 12.70 27.99 -18.67
CA SER A 447 13.19 27.30 -19.87
C SER A 447 13.94 26.00 -19.58
N ASP A 448 14.51 25.87 -18.39
CA ASP A 448 15.40 24.75 -18.06
C ASP A 448 14.64 23.63 -17.34
N ILE A 449 13.43 23.95 -16.84
CA ILE A 449 12.57 23.02 -16.12
C ILE A 449 11.88 22.08 -17.12
N LYS A 450 12.15 20.78 -16.97
CA LYS A 450 11.52 19.71 -17.76
C LYS A 450 10.29 19.14 -17.06
N ASN A 451 10.29 19.16 -15.73
CA ASN A 451 9.22 18.64 -14.92
C ASN A 451 9.11 19.33 -13.56
N SER A 452 7.92 19.25 -12.97
CA SER A 452 7.68 19.66 -11.59
C SER A 452 6.90 18.61 -10.82
N SER A 453 7.15 18.54 -9.52
CA SER A 453 6.35 17.78 -8.56
C SER A 453 6.46 18.40 -7.18
N ILE A 454 5.67 17.92 -6.23
CA ILE A 454 5.87 18.25 -4.83
C ILE A 454 6.18 16.97 -4.06
N GLU A 455 7.31 17.00 -3.38
CA GLU A 455 7.70 16.06 -2.37
C GLU A 455 7.22 16.55 -0.99
N LYS A 456 6.83 15.61 -0.13
CA LYS A 456 6.07 15.88 1.10
C LYS A 456 4.93 16.88 0.78
N SER A 457 4.43 17.65 1.73
CA SER A 457 3.42 18.68 1.44
C SER A 457 4.02 20.10 1.40
N ILE A 458 5.35 20.19 1.47
CA ILE A 458 6.09 21.44 1.68
C ILE A 458 7.40 21.53 0.86
N GLU A 459 7.82 20.46 0.16
CA GLU A 459 9.07 20.41 -0.61
C GLU A 459 8.77 20.42 -2.11
N PRO A 460 8.64 21.58 -2.79
CA PRO A 460 8.55 21.58 -4.25
C PRO A 460 9.85 21.03 -4.88
N VAL A 461 9.70 20.37 -6.03
CA VAL A 461 10.79 19.78 -6.78
C VAL A 461 10.67 20.15 -8.24
N PHE A 462 11.72 20.78 -8.77
CA PHE A 462 11.82 21.15 -10.18
C PHE A 462 13.02 20.42 -10.79
N GLY A 463 12.76 19.57 -11.78
CA GLY A 463 13.80 18.83 -12.50
C GLY A 463 14.30 19.62 -13.70
N THR A 464 15.59 19.92 -13.73
CA THR A 464 16.26 20.51 -14.90
C THR A 464 17.03 19.43 -15.68
N ALA A 465 17.79 19.81 -16.71
CA ALA A 465 18.66 18.88 -17.42
C ALA A 465 19.82 18.38 -16.54
N ASP A 466 20.32 19.23 -15.66
CA ASP A 466 21.58 19.02 -14.93
C ASP A 466 21.35 18.56 -13.48
N GLU A 467 20.28 19.02 -12.83
CA GLU A 467 20.02 18.70 -11.42
C GLU A 467 18.53 18.69 -11.05
N MET A 468 18.23 18.17 -9.84
CA MET A 468 16.91 18.32 -9.21
C MET A 468 16.99 19.43 -8.17
N VAL A 469 16.25 20.51 -8.39
CA VAL A 469 16.17 21.63 -7.45
C VAL A 469 15.07 21.32 -6.44
N ILE A 470 15.47 21.15 -5.17
CA ILE A 470 14.59 20.81 -4.05
C ILE A 470 14.83 21.81 -2.92
N PHE A 471 13.76 22.43 -2.43
CA PHE A 471 13.79 23.32 -1.26
C PHE A 471 12.53 23.10 -0.43
N LYS A 472 12.47 23.66 0.79
CA LYS A 472 11.22 23.71 1.58
C LYS A 472 10.63 25.10 1.53
N SER A 473 9.35 25.20 1.22
CA SER A 473 8.61 26.47 1.26
C SER A 473 8.00 26.68 2.65
N ASN A 474 8.13 27.89 3.20
CA ASN A 474 7.48 28.25 4.46
C ASN A 474 5.98 28.55 4.26
N SER A 475 5.59 29.08 3.10
CA SER A 475 4.17 29.32 2.77
C SER A 475 3.50 28.07 2.19
N SER A 476 3.74 27.77 0.92
CA SER A 476 3.11 26.66 0.21
C SER A 476 3.96 26.16 -0.96
N ALA A 477 4.29 24.86 -0.92
CA ALA A 477 4.86 24.17 -2.07
C ALA A 477 3.92 24.16 -3.28
N LEU A 478 2.60 24.14 -3.04
CA LEU A 478 1.59 24.17 -4.11
C LEU A 478 1.59 25.52 -4.82
N MET A 479 1.77 26.63 -4.10
CA MET A 479 1.91 27.95 -4.69
C MET A 479 3.05 27.98 -5.71
N TRP A 480 4.25 27.53 -5.30
CA TRP A 480 5.42 27.47 -6.19
C TRP A 480 5.14 26.65 -7.44
N GLN A 481 4.58 25.45 -7.27
CA GLN A 481 4.27 24.57 -8.40
C GLN A 481 3.20 25.19 -9.31
N GLU A 482 2.06 25.62 -8.78
CA GLU A 482 0.96 26.18 -9.59
C GLU A 482 1.37 27.42 -10.38
N ILE A 483 2.16 28.32 -9.79
CA ILE A 483 2.61 29.54 -10.47
C ILE A 483 3.60 29.19 -11.59
N ILE A 484 4.64 28.40 -11.28
CA ILE A 484 5.69 28.06 -12.25
C ILE A 484 5.14 27.21 -13.39
N ASP A 485 4.35 26.18 -13.07
CA ASP A 485 3.73 25.30 -14.06
C ASP A 485 2.84 26.11 -15.02
N PHE A 486 2.10 27.09 -14.50
CA PHE A 486 1.26 27.97 -15.31
C PHE A 486 2.09 28.83 -16.27
N GLN A 487 3.20 29.42 -15.80
CA GLN A 487 4.08 30.20 -16.68
C GLN A 487 4.64 29.32 -17.80
N ILE A 488 5.10 28.10 -17.49
CA ILE A 488 5.69 27.21 -18.49
C ILE A 488 4.65 26.73 -19.50
N LYS A 489 3.51 26.20 -19.04
CA LYS A 489 2.49 25.65 -19.94
C LYS A 489 1.80 26.71 -20.78
N PHE A 490 1.42 27.84 -20.20
CA PHE A 490 0.53 28.80 -20.87
C PHE A 490 1.25 30.02 -21.43
N ARG A 491 2.33 30.51 -20.80
CA ARG A 491 3.12 31.63 -21.34
C ARG A 491 4.20 31.14 -22.31
N LEU A 492 5.05 30.21 -21.87
CA LEU A 492 6.11 29.65 -22.71
C LEU A 492 5.60 28.63 -23.74
N LYS A 493 4.37 28.12 -23.56
CA LYS A 493 3.71 27.16 -24.46
C LYS A 493 4.55 25.92 -24.74
N ARG A 494 5.26 25.42 -23.73
CA ARG A 494 6.11 24.23 -23.85
C ARG A 494 5.29 22.95 -23.85
N GLY A 495 5.20 22.31 -25.00
CA GLY A 495 4.52 21.01 -25.16
C GLY A 495 5.28 19.83 -24.56
N ASP A 496 6.58 19.98 -24.30
CA ASP A 496 7.47 18.97 -23.70
C ASP A 496 7.55 19.05 -22.16
N TYR A 497 6.83 20.00 -21.56
CA TYR A 497 6.82 20.20 -20.12
C TYR A 497 5.82 19.27 -19.42
N HIS A 498 6.31 18.54 -18.41
CA HIS A 498 5.51 17.56 -17.68
C HIS A 498 5.23 17.99 -16.24
N THR A 499 3.94 18.08 -15.90
CA THR A 499 3.45 18.36 -14.54
C THR A 499 2.32 17.39 -14.21
N ASP A 500 2.17 17.07 -12.92
CA ASP A 500 1.08 16.23 -12.42
C ASP A 500 -0.21 17.04 -12.14
N LEU A 501 -0.17 18.38 -12.21
CA LEU A 501 -1.31 19.26 -11.94
C LEU A 501 -2.12 19.63 -13.18
N TRP A 502 -1.45 19.72 -14.33
CA TRP A 502 -2.06 20.17 -15.57
C TRP A 502 -1.94 19.06 -16.60
N GLY A 503 -3.08 18.50 -17.03
CA GLY A 503 -3.19 17.55 -18.14
C GLY A 503 -2.78 18.15 -19.47
#